data_AF-A0A538L4B6-F1
#
_entry.id   AF-A0A538L4B6-F1
#
_cell.length_a   1.000
_cell.length_b   1.000
_cell.length_c   1.000
_cell.angle_alpha   90.00
_cell.angle_beta   90.00
_cell.angle_gamma   90.00
#
_symmetry.space_group_name_H-M   'P 1'
#
loop_
_entity.id
_entity.type
_entity.pdbx_description
1 polymer ?
#
loop_
_entity_poly.entity_id
_entity_poly.type
_entity_poly.pdbx_seq_one_letter_code
_entity_poly.pdbx_strand_id
1 'polypeptide(L)'
;MASRSPPPDVPRRSTSVRTRSGRFVSEASGTRVIACLIPEVNADRRDDPAPPPPAPPRYRGLGERFMSRSFGIGPGRRSDPAGVRGYPVDFSAKAEEPTPWEGFASHPGRWLWVALVQWALGAHERWLAGDGERWLAGAREAADLLVEHQANSGVHDGGWVQTAPYPHTFPLAPPWVSGMAQGEGASLLVRVHLETGDDRYAEAARRALRPLAVPSSEGGASASLEGGSLPEEYPTEPPSFVLNGAIFALWGLRDVGIALGDDDALARFRDGVDVLAENVHRWDTGVWSRYDLYPHPVVNVASTAYHALHVLQLEATNTLAPRPALSDAAARFAAYAESPVKRARAFTAKALFRMAVPRSRRMATLLPWARR
;
A
#
# COMPACT_ATOMS: atom_id res chain seq x y z
N MET A 1 -45.05 -63.36 4.32
CA MET A 1 -46.34 -63.14 3.60
C MET A 1 -46.43 -61.65 3.32
N ALA A 2 -45.98 -61.19 2.15
CA ALA A 2 -46.82 -60.87 0.96
C ALA A 2 -47.90 -59.82 1.31
N SER A 3 -47.99 -58.65 0.68
CA SER A 3 -48.26 -58.43 -0.75
C SER A 3 -48.37 -56.90 -1.00
N ARG A 4 -47.54 -56.29 -1.86
CA ARG A 4 -47.77 -55.85 -3.27
C ARG A 4 -48.19 -54.38 -3.46
N SER A 5 -47.48 -53.75 -4.39
CA SER A 5 -47.55 -52.39 -4.96
C SER A 5 -48.67 -52.23 -6.04
N PRO A 6 -48.65 -51.20 -6.93
CA PRO A 6 -49.41 -49.94 -6.95
C PRO A 6 -50.39 -49.85 -8.16
N PRO A 7 -50.87 -48.65 -8.57
CA PRO A 7 -51.05 -48.39 -10.00
C PRO A 7 -50.44 -47.06 -10.51
N PRO A 8 -50.24 -46.92 -11.84
CA PRO A 8 -49.54 -45.81 -12.51
C PRO A 8 -50.51 -44.79 -13.15
N ASP A 9 -50.04 -43.58 -13.52
CA ASP A 9 -49.98 -43.11 -14.93
C ASP A 9 -49.47 -41.66 -15.09
N VAL A 10 -48.82 -41.43 -16.24
CA VAL A 10 -48.08 -40.23 -16.71
C VAL A 10 -48.98 -39.48 -17.75
N PRO A 11 -48.48 -38.52 -18.56
CA PRO A 11 -48.22 -37.09 -18.39
C PRO A 11 -49.27 -36.16 -19.06
N ARG A 12 -49.18 -34.83 -18.85
CA ARG A 12 -49.61 -33.85 -19.88
C ARG A 12 -48.51 -32.85 -20.23
N ARG A 13 -48.06 -32.94 -21.48
CA ARG A 13 -47.35 -31.89 -22.22
C ARG A 13 -48.35 -30.82 -22.64
N SER A 14 -47.95 -29.55 -22.61
CA SER A 14 -48.45 -28.55 -23.56
C SER A 14 -47.29 -27.79 -24.19
N THR A 15 -47.18 -27.97 -25.50
CA THR A 15 -46.31 -27.27 -26.45
C THR A 15 -47.04 -26.08 -27.07
N SER A 16 -46.37 -24.94 -27.22
CA SER A 16 -46.53 -23.97 -28.32
C SER A 16 -45.28 -23.07 -28.31
N VAL A 17 -44.30 -23.20 -29.23
CA VAL A 17 -44.21 -22.88 -30.67
C VAL A 17 -44.26 -21.37 -31.01
N ARG A 18 -43.03 -20.85 -31.26
CA ARG A 18 -42.55 -19.83 -32.23
C ARG A 18 -43.45 -18.68 -32.69
N THR A 19 -42.86 -17.48 -32.69
CA THR A 19 -42.79 -16.59 -33.87
C THR A 19 -41.43 -15.89 -33.95
N ARG A 20 -41.09 -15.45 -35.18
CA ARG A 20 -39.78 -15.05 -35.70
C ARG A 20 -39.81 -13.56 -36.07
N SER A 21 -38.64 -12.92 -36.03
CA SER A 21 -38.24 -11.71 -36.78
C SER A 21 -38.62 -10.32 -36.24
N GLY A 22 -37.62 -9.43 -36.27
CA GLY A 22 -37.74 -8.00 -36.04
C GLY A 22 -36.38 -7.36 -35.76
N ARG A 23 -35.61 -7.02 -36.81
CA ARG A 23 -34.48 -6.10 -36.71
C ARG A 23 -35.02 -4.69 -36.49
N PHE A 24 -34.43 -3.95 -35.56
CA PHE A 24 -34.27 -2.50 -35.69
C PHE A 24 -32.83 -2.12 -35.33
N VAL A 25 -32.19 -1.42 -36.26
CA VAL A 25 -30.93 -0.71 -36.12
C VAL A 25 -31.28 0.73 -35.76
N SER A 26 -30.55 1.33 -34.81
CA SER A 26 -30.36 2.78 -34.73
C SER A 26 -29.05 3.06 -34.00
N GLU A 27 -28.33 4.04 -34.49
CA GLU A 27 -26.92 4.36 -34.31
C GLU A 27 -26.61 4.98 -32.94
N ALA A 28 -25.40 4.72 -32.44
CA ALA A 28 -24.65 5.71 -31.67
C ALA A 28 -23.15 5.43 -31.78
N SER A 29 -22.52 6.22 -32.64
CA SER A 29 -21.20 6.86 -32.51
C SER A 29 -20.00 6.01 -32.08
N GLY A 30 -19.10 5.86 -33.06
CA GLY A 30 -17.79 5.25 -32.92
C GLY A 30 -16.93 5.79 -31.79
N THR A 31 -16.16 4.89 -31.21
CA THR A 31 -14.74 5.14 -30.93
C THR A 31 -14.00 3.86 -31.23
N ARG A 32 -13.12 3.90 -32.24
CA ARG A 32 -12.21 2.80 -32.55
C ARG A 32 -11.28 2.60 -31.36
N VAL A 33 -11.47 1.51 -30.63
CA VAL A 33 -10.55 1.08 -29.58
C VAL A 33 -9.32 0.51 -30.28
N ILE A 34 -8.20 1.24 -30.22
CA ILE A 34 -6.89 0.70 -30.55
C ILE A 34 -6.58 -0.33 -29.46
N ALA A 35 -6.62 -1.61 -29.84
CA ALA A 35 -6.08 -2.70 -29.06
C ALA A 35 -4.59 -2.43 -28.82
N CYS A 36 -4.15 -2.45 -27.56
CA CYS A 36 -2.73 -2.53 -27.26
C CYS A 36 -2.46 -3.55 -26.16
N LEU A 37 -1.65 -4.51 -26.58
CA LEU A 37 -1.23 -5.72 -25.89
C LEU A 37 -0.34 -5.41 -24.68
N ILE A 38 -0.42 -6.31 -23.70
CA ILE A 38 0.43 -6.39 -22.50
C ILE A 38 1.89 -6.66 -22.90
N PRO A 39 2.89 -5.98 -22.30
CA PRO A 39 4.20 -6.57 -22.09
C PRO A 39 4.19 -7.31 -20.76
N GLU A 40 4.37 -8.61 -20.87
CA GLU A 40 5.17 -9.36 -19.92
C GLU A 40 6.48 -8.60 -19.68
N VAL A 41 6.88 -8.49 -18.42
CA VAL A 41 8.22 -8.06 -18.05
C VAL A 41 9.14 -9.23 -18.42
N ASN A 42 9.60 -9.27 -19.67
CA ASN A 42 10.82 -9.99 -20.01
C ASN A 42 11.97 -9.21 -19.35
N ALA A 43 12.34 -9.63 -18.14
CA ALA A 43 13.75 -9.66 -17.79
C ALA A 43 14.42 -10.62 -18.78
N ASP A 44 15.53 -10.19 -19.35
CA ASP A 44 16.28 -10.99 -20.31
C ASP A 44 16.59 -12.35 -19.67
N ARG A 45 16.04 -13.40 -20.28
CA ARG A 45 16.26 -14.79 -19.93
C ARG A 45 17.63 -15.17 -20.43
N ARG A 46 18.60 -15.30 -19.53
CA ARG A 46 19.61 -16.37 -19.59
C ARG A 46 19.87 -16.85 -18.16
N ASP A 47 19.66 -18.16 -17.97
CA ASP A 47 20.11 -18.96 -16.83
C ASP A 47 19.27 -19.00 -15.54
N ASP A 48 17.95 -19.24 -15.64
CA ASP A 48 17.18 -19.75 -14.49
C ASP A 48 16.29 -20.94 -14.93
N PRO A 49 16.54 -22.18 -14.46
CA PRO A 49 15.82 -23.39 -14.89
C PRO A 49 14.44 -23.58 -14.24
N ALA A 50 14.00 -22.68 -13.36
CA ALA A 50 12.70 -22.80 -12.71
C ALA A 50 11.53 -22.33 -13.60
N PRO A 51 10.44 -23.10 -13.73
CA PRO A 51 9.24 -22.66 -14.43
C PRO A 51 8.61 -21.44 -13.74
N PRO A 52 8.00 -20.50 -14.49
CA PRO A 52 7.39 -19.32 -13.89
C PRO A 52 6.25 -19.73 -12.93
N PRO A 53 6.15 -19.11 -11.74
CA PRO A 53 5.06 -19.40 -10.81
C PRO A 53 3.70 -19.01 -11.42
N PRO A 54 2.60 -19.63 -10.95
CA PRO A 54 1.26 -19.24 -11.36
C PRO A 54 1.06 -17.74 -11.14
N ALA A 55 0.49 -17.07 -12.15
CA ALA A 55 0.22 -15.64 -12.07
C ALA A 55 -0.78 -15.36 -10.92
N PRO A 56 -0.61 -14.27 -10.15
CA PRO A 56 -1.64 -13.83 -9.21
C PRO A 56 -2.97 -13.66 -9.96
N PRO A 57 -4.12 -13.71 -9.25
CA PRO A 57 -5.44 -13.56 -9.85
C PRO A 57 -5.44 -12.37 -10.82
N ARG A 58 -5.82 -12.66 -12.07
CA ARG A 58 -5.83 -11.66 -13.15
C ARG A 58 -6.75 -10.51 -12.75
N TYR A 59 -6.18 -9.30 -12.69
CA TYR A 59 -6.94 -8.05 -12.64
C TYR A 59 -8.02 -8.07 -13.74
N ARG A 60 -9.29 -7.98 -13.33
CA ARG A 60 -10.45 -7.80 -14.20
C ARG A 60 -10.46 -6.36 -14.73
N GLY A 61 -9.58 -6.09 -15.70
CA GLY A 61 -9.68 -4.95 -16.60
C GLY A 61 -8.79 -3.74 -16.28
N LEU A 62 -8.70 -2.83 -17.26
CA LEU A 62 -7.82 -1.65 -17.22
C LEU A 62 -8.20 -0.65 -16.10
N GLY A 63 -9.47 -0.62 -15.71
CA GLY A 63 -9.98 0.23 -14.61
C GLY A 63 -9.50 -0.21 -13.23
N GLU A 64 -9.35 -1.52 -13.00
CA GLU A 64 -8.77 -2.07 -11.75
C GLU A 64 -7.28 -1.72 -11.59
N ARG A 65 -6.58 -1.55 -12.73
CA ARG A 65 -5.15 -1.19 -12.78
C ARG A 65 -4.87 0.29 -12.49
N PHE A 66 -5.89 1.15 -12.58
CA PHE A 66 -5.77 2.60 -12.30
C PHE A 66 -6.46 3.01 -10.99
N MET A 67 -7.27 2.12 -10.41
CA MET A 67 -8.05 2.32 -9.18
C MET A 67 -7.81 1.19 -8.17
N SER A 68 -6.58 0.70 -8.04
CA SER A 68 -6.26 -0.43 -7.17
C SER A 68 -6.50 -0.09 -5.70
N ARG A 69 -7.72 -0.34 -5.20
CA ARG A 69 -8.13 -0.52 -3.79
C ARG A 69 -7.66 0.51 -2.75
N SER A 70 -7.19 1.67 -3.17
CA SER A 70 -7.10 2.86 -2.29
C SER A 70 -8.46 3.55 -2.13
N PHE A 71 -9.46 3.16 -2.94
CA PHE A 71 -10.88 3.49 -2.75
C PHE A 71 -11.41 2.66 -1.57
N GLY A 72 -11.25 3.17 -0.35
CA GLY A 72 -11.72 2.52 0.87
C GLY A 72 -10.82 2.70 2.08
N ILE A 73 -9.62 3.28 1.90
CA ILE A 73 -8.76 3.61 3.02
C ILE A 73 -9.35 4.84 3.73
N GLY A 74 -10.00 4.60 4.86
CA GLY A 74 -10.62 5.61 5.72
C GLY A 74 -9.99 5.59 7.13
N PRO A 75 -10.51 6.40 8.06
CA PRO A 75 -10.08 6.34 9.44
C PRO A 75 -10.32 4.95 10.02
N GLY A 76 -9.36 4.46 10.80
CA GLY A 76 -9.45 3.16 11.47
C GLY A 76 -10.68 3.10 12.37
N ARG A 77 -11.60 2.17 12.07
CA ARG A 77 -12.89 2.03 12.79
C ARG A 77 -12.74 1.73 14.28
N ARG A 78 -11.60 1.18 14.67
CA ARG A 78 -11.25 0.80 16.04
C ARG A 78 -9.95 1.48 16.49
N SER A 79 -9.58 2.61 15.88
CA SER A 79 -8.35 3.35 16.17
C SER A 79 -8.19 3.57 17.69
N ASP A 80 -6.98 3.34 18.19
CA ASP A 80 -6.62 3.42 19.60
C ASP A 80 -5.47 4.44 19.79
N PRO A 81 -5.79 5.74 19.87
CA PRO A 81 -4.76 6.78 19.96
C PRO A 81 -4.04 6.82 21.33
N ALA A 82 -4.59 6.18 22.36
CA ALA A 82 -3.96 6.09 23.68
C ALA A 82 -3.03 4.87 23.78
N GLY A 83 -3.37 3.76 23.13
CA GLY A 83 -2.55 2.56 23.01
C GLY A 83 -2.08 2.34 21.58
N VAL A 84 -2.16 1.06 21.17
CA VAL A 84 -1.79 0.58 19.83
C VAL A 84 -2.73 -0.50 19.32
N ARG A 85 -3.82 -0.85 20.04
CA ARG A 85 -4.61 -2.02 19.65
C ARG A 85 -5.28 -1.80 18.29
N GLY A 86 -5.93 -0.66 18.12
CA GLY A 86 -6.41 -0.19 16.81
C GLY A 86 -5.31 0.43 15.96
N TYR A 87 -5.43 0.32 14.63
CA TYR A 87 -4.59 1.09 13.70
C TYR A 87 -5.28 2.41 13.32
N PRO A 88 -4.55 3.51 13.05
CA PRO A 88 -5.17 4.80 12.71
C PRO A 88 -5.91 4.81 11.36
N VAL A 89 -5.59 3.86 10.47
CA VAL A 89 -6.08 3.77 9.11
C VAL A 89 -6.72 2.42 8.85
N ASP A 90 -7.89 2.40 8.21
CA ASP A 90 -8.63 1.19 7.87
C ASP A 90 -8.09 0.53 6.60
N PHE A 91 -7.41 -0.60 6.78
CA PHE A 91 -6.95 -1.50 5.73
C PHE A 91 -7.85 -2.73 5.55
N SER A 92 -9.00 -2.83 6.22
CA SER A 92 -9.86 -4.02 6.13
C SER A 92 -10.28 -4.34 4.70
N ALA A 93 -10.40 -3.33 3.84
CA ALA A 93 -10.71 -3.49 2.41
C ALA A 93 -9.58 -4.17 1.60
N LYS A 94 -8.36 -4.23 2.13
CA LYS A 94 -7.23 -4.96 1.53
C LYS A 94 -7.22 -6.44 1.92
N ALA A 95 -7.89 -6.81 3.00
CA ALA A 95 -8.01 -8.18 3.49
C ALA A 95 -9.33 -8.82 3.00
N GLU A 96 -9.33 -9.32 1.77
CA GLU A 96 -10.51 -9.97 1.18
C GLU A 96 -10.72 -11.40 1.68
N GLU A 97 -9.62 -12.11 1.92
CA GLU A 97 -9.59 -13.48 2.41
C GLU A 97 -8.71 -13.56 3.68
N PRO A 98 -9.01 -14.50 4.61
CA PRO A 98 -8.35 -14.61 5.90
C PRO A 98 -6.99 -15.33 5.85
N THR A 99 -6.48 -15.67 4.67
CA THR A 99 -5.17 -16.28 4.47
C THR A 99 -4.29 -15.42 3.57
N PRO A 100 -2.97 -15.37 3.79
CA PRO A 100 -2.05 -14.67 2.89
C PRO A 100 -2.14 -15.20 1.45
N TRP A 101 -1.69 -14.40 0.49
CA TRP A 101 -1.69 -14.82 -0.92
C TRP A 101 -0.70 -15.97 -1.16
N GLU A 102 -1.18 -16.99 -1.87
CA GLU A 102 -0.36 -18.12 -2.29
C GLU A 102 0.87 -17.64 -3.09
N GLY A 103 2.05 -18.16 -2.73
CA GLY A 103 3.30 -17.86 -3.42
C GLY A 103 4.02 -16.59 -2.97
N PHE A 104 3.47 -15.79 -2.05
CA PHE A 104 4.20 -14.66 -1.45
C PHE A 104 5.45 -15.17 -0.71
N ALA A 105 5.28 -16.17 0.15
CA ALA A 105 6.35 -16.82 0.91
C ALA A 105 7.39 -17.52 0.02
N SER A 106 7.02 -17.95 -1.19
CA SER A 106 7.93 -18.67 -2.09
C SER A 106 8.97 -17.75 -2.76
N HIS A 107 8.77 -16.43 -2.75
CA HIS A 107 9.68 -15.46 -3.37
C HIS A 107 9.80 -14.19 -2.50
N PRO A 108 10.39 -14.30 -1.30
CA PRO A 108 10.51 -13.18 -0.37
C PRO A 108 11.27 -12.01 -1.01
N GLY A 109 10.76 -10.79 -0.82
CA GLY A 109 11.34 -9.56 -1.39
C GLY A 109 11.15 -9.37 -2.90
N ARG A 110 10.59 -10.35 -3.63
CA ARG A 110 10.21 -10.16 -5.04
C ARG A 110 8.95 -9.30 -5.15
N TRP A 111 8.03 -9.50 -4.20
CA TRP A 111 6.84 -8.69 -4.00
C TRP A 111 7.09 -7.67 -2.90
N LEU A 112 6.41 -6.53 -2.98
CA LEU A 112 6.57 -5.51 -1.97
C LEU A 112 6.02 -5.98 -0.61
N TRP A 113 6.90 -6.07 0.40
CA TRP A 113 6.52 -6.37 1.80
C TRP A 113 5.37 -5.53 2.34
N VAL A 114 5.29 -4.24 1.96
CA VAL A 114 4.15 -3.36 2.32
C VAL A 114 2.79 -3.96 1.91
N ALA A 115 2.71 -4.72 0.81
CA ALA A 115 1.46 -5.32 0.39
C ALA A 115 1.00 -6.44 1.36
N LEU A 116 1.93 -7.29 1.82
CA LEU A 116 1.64 -8.32 2.84
C LEU A 116 1.23 -7.67 4.16
N VAL A 117 2.00 -6.67 4.59
CA VAL A 117 1.77 -6.00 5.88
C VAL A 117 0.42 -5.29 5.91
N GLN A 118 0.05 -4.55 4.86
CA GLN A 118 -1.25 -3.87 4.81
C GLN A 118 -2.42 -4.84 4.71
N TRP A 119 -2.24 -5.97 4.02
CA TRP A 119 -3.21 -7.07 4.05
C TRP A 119 -3.37 -7.59 5.49
N ALA A 120 -2.28 -7.82 6.21
CA ALA A 120 -2.29 -8.38 7.55
C ALA A 120 -2.85 -7.41 8.61
N LEU A 121 -2.54 -6.10 8.51
CA LEU A 121 -3.19 -5.06 9.31
C LEU A 121 -4.69 -5.05 9.04
N GLY A 122 -5.10 -5.16 7.77
CA GLY A 122 -6.50 -5.31 7.41
C GLY A 122 -7.15 -6.55 8.02
N ALA A 123 -6.46 -7.70 8.02
CA ALA A 123 -6.95 -8.93 8.66
C ALA A 123 -7.12 -8.73 10.18
N HIS A 124 -6.15 -8.11 10.84
CA HIS A 124 -6.25 -7.76 12.26
C HIS A 124 -7.45 -6.85 12.54
N GLU A 125 -7.73 -5.86 11.69
CA GLU A 125 -8.91 -5.00 11.84
C GLU A 125 -10.23 -5.74 11.65
N ARG A 126 -10.29 -6.69 10.74
CA ARG A 126 -11.47 -7.56 10.57
C ARG A 126 -11.70 -8.44 11.78
N TRP A 127 -10.64 -8.96 12.39
CA TRP A 127 -10.73 -9.66 13.66
C TRP A 127 -11.25 -8.74 14.78
N LEU A 128 -10.71 -7.53 14.93
CA LEU A 128 -11.21 -6.53 15.89
C LEU A 128 -12.67 -6.13 15.65
N ALA A 129 -13.16 -6.24 14.41
CA ALA A 129 -14.55 -6.01 14.05
C ALA A 129 -15.48 -7.18 14.41
N GLY A 130 -14.93 -8.34 14.79
CA GLY A 130 -15.68 -9.55 15.12
C GLY A 130 -15.92 -10.49 13.94
N ASP A 131 -15.18 -10.36 12.83
CA ASP A 131 -15.35 -11.19 11.63
C ASP A 131 -14.82 -12.64 11.81
N GLY A 132 -14.24 -12.96 12.97
CA GLY A 132 -13.86 -14.31 13.42
C GLY A 132 -12.35 -14.56 13.56
N GLU A 133 -11.99 -15.56 14.37
CA GLU A 133 -10.59 -15.92 14.72
C GLU A 133 -9.68 -16.26 13.53
N ARG A 134 -10.27 -16.70 12.41
CA ARG A 134 -9.53 -16.94 11.17
C ARG A 134 -8.76 -15.70 10.67
N TRP A 135 -9.26 -14.50 10.96
CA TRP A 135 -8.60 -13.26 10.55
C TRP A 135 -7.38 -12.95 11.41
N LEU A 136 -7.44 -13.23 12.72
CA LEU A 136 -6.27 -13.16 13.59
C LEU A 136 -5.25 -14.22 13.21
N ALA A 137 -5.70 -15.44 12.88
CA ALA A 137 -4.82 -16.49 12.38
C ALA A 137 -4.10 -16.07 11.08
N GLY A 138 -4.78 -15.42 10.14
CA GLY A 138 -4.16 -14.85 8.94
C GLY A 138 -3.15 -13.74 9.24
N ALA A 139 -3.49 -12.81 10.13
CA ALA A 139 -2.56 -11.76 10.56
C ALA A 139 -1.30 -12.37 11.23
N ARG A 140 -1.48 -13.42 12.03
CA ARG A 140 -0.39 -14.17 12.67
C ARG A 140 0.46 -14.90 11.63
N GLU A 141 -0.12 -15.52 10.62
CA GLU A 141 0.62 -16.19 9.55
C GLU A 141 1.52 -15.21 8.79
N ALA A 142 1.03 -14.00 8.48
CA ALA A 142 1.87 -12.95 7.92
C ALA A 142 2.96 -12.47 8.90
N ALA A 143 2.66 -12.36 10.19
CA ALA A 143 3.66 -12.01 11.20
C ALA A 143 4.77 -13.07 11.32
N ASP A 144 4.42 -14.36 11.28
CA ASP A 144 5.39 -15.46 11.25
C ASP A 144 6.29 -15.34 10.00
N LEU A 145 5.73 -15.04 8.82
CA LEU A 145 6.50 -14.79 7.60
C LEU A 145 7.46 -13.60 7.74
N LEU A 146 7.02 -12.52 8.38
CA LEU A 146 7.88 -11.35 8.64
C LEU A 146 9.03 -11.70 9.58
N VAL A 147 8.79 -12.46 10.64
CA VAL A 147 9.83 -12.93 11.56
C VAL A 147 10.84 -13.82 10.84
N GLU A 148 10.36 -14.77 10.03
CA GLU A 148 11.20 -15.72 9.30
C GLU A 148 12.13 -15.05 8.28
N HIS A 149 11.64 -14.01 7.58
CA HIS A 149 12.35 -13.36 6.48
C HIS A 149 13.00 -12.03 6.83
N GLN A 150 13.01 -11.67 8.12
CA GLN A 150 13.73 -10.48 8.58
C GLN A 150 15.24 -10.72 8.47
N ALA A 151 15.95 -9.83 7.77
CA ALA A 151 17.40 -9.91 7.65
C ALA A 151 18.05 -9.90 9.05
N ASN A 152 19.07 -10.73 9.24
CA ASN A 152 19.66 -11.04 10.56
C ASN A 152 21.07 -10.50 10.77
N SER A 153 21.61 -9.78 9.79
CA SER A 153 22.97 -9.24 9.83
C SER A 153 23.18 -8.19 8.74
N GLY A 154 24.31 -7.49 8.83
CA GLY A 154 24.72 -6.50 7.85
C GLY A 154 23.88 -5.23 7.89
N VAL A 155 23.97 -4.44 6.83
CA VAL A 155 23.36 -3.10 6.80
C VAL A 155 21.83 -3.10 6.74
N HIS A 156 21.25 -4.25 6.38
CA HIS A 156 19.80 -4.44 6.37
C HIS A 156 19.29 -5.21 7.59
N ASP A 157 20.10 -5.43 8.63
CA ASP A 157 19.64 -6.16 9.82
C ASP A 157 18.34 -5.57 10.40
N GLY A 158 17.39 -6.45 10.69
CA GLY A 158 16.03 -6.08 11.08
C GLY A 158 15.11 -5.72 9.91
N GLY A 159 15.64 -5.58 8.71
CA GLY A 159 14.93 -5.16 7.50
C GLY A 159 14.23 -6.30 6.75
N TRP A 160 13.16 -5.93 6.04
CA TRP A 160 12.55 -6.77 5.01
C TRP A 160 13.04 -6.32 3.63
N VAL A 161 14.05 -7.03 3.13
CA VAL A 161 14.79 -6.67 1.93
C VAL A 161 13.95 -6.95 0.68
N GLN A 162 13.95 -5.97 -0.22
CA GLN A 162 13.41 -6.08 -1.56
C GLN A 162 14.51 -6.56 -2.52
N THR A 163 14.23 -7.63 -3.25
CA THR A 163 15.14 -8.28 -4.20
C THR A 163 14.79 -7.93 -5.65
N ALA A 164 13.67 -7.25 -5.88
CA ALA A 164 13.26 -6.74 -7.18
C ALA A 164 13.60 -5.24 -7.36
N PRO A 165 13.97 -4.80 -8.57
CA PRO A 165 14.17 -3.39 -8.86
C PRO A 165 12.84 -2.62 -8.88
N TYR A 166 12.91 -1.32 -8.62
CA TYR A 166 11.80 -0.38 -8.82
C TYR A 166 12.18 0.68 -9.87
N PRO A 167 12.13 0.39 -11.17
CA PRO A 167 12.86 1.17 -12.18
C PRO A 167 12.11 2.41 -12.72
N HIS A 168 10.95 2.77 -12.17
CA HIS A 168 10.04 3.73 -12.81
C HIS A 168 9.98 5.08 -12.11
N THR A 169 9.11 5.21 -11.11
CA THR A 169 8.89 6.49 -10.43
C THR A 169 10.05 6.80 -9.47
N PHE A 170 10.52 5.80 -8.72
CA PHE A 170 11.63 5.97 -7.78
C PHE A 170 12.71 4.94 -8.13
N PRO A 171 13.70 5.29 -8.96
CA PRO A 171 14.64 4.30 -9.52
C PRO A 171 15.48 3.66 -8.41
N LEU A 172 15.19 2.40 -8.11
CA LEU A 172 15.92 1.60 -7.11
C LEU A 172 16.44 0.31 -7.73
N ALA A 173 17.71 0.01 -7.45
CA ALA A 173 18.31 -1.29 -7.68
C ALA A 173 18.22 -2.14 -6.42
N PRO A 174 17.97 -3.46 -6.52
CA PRO A 174 18.09 -4.35 -5.38
C PRO A 174 19.56 -4.49 -4.95
N PRO A 175 19.82 -4.77 -3.66
CA PRO A 175 18.87 -4.83 -2.55
C PRO A 175 18.48 -3.44 -2.03
N TRP A 176 17.25 -3.31 -1.51
CA TRP A 176 16.80 -2.09 -0.81
C TRP A 176 15.74 -2.43 0.24
N VAL A 177 15.51 -1.52 1.19
CA VAL A 177 14.47 -1.62 2.23
C VAL A 177 13.49 -0.45 2.11
N SER A 178 12.23 -0.64 2.51
CA SER A 178 11.23 0.43 2.53
C SER A 178 10.91 0.83 3.95
N GLY A 179 11.05 2.11 4.29
CA GLY A 179 10.71 2.62 5.62
C GLY A 179 9.24 2.43 5.96
N MET A 180 8.35 2.52 4.97
CA MET A 180 6.93 2.22 5.13
C MET A 180 6.69 0.76 5.51
N ALA A 181 7.33 -0.18 4.79
CA ALA A 181 7.23 -1.60 5.13
C ALA A 181 7.77 -1.88 6.53
N GLN A 182 8.88 -1.22 6.92
CA GLN A 182 9.46 -1.35 8.25
C GLN A 182 8.50 -0.89 9.35
N GLY A 183 7.96 0.32 9.25
CA GLY A 183 7.07 0.84 10.30
C GLY A 183 5.72 0.14 10.36
N GLU A 184 5.05 -0.09 9.21
CA GLU A 184 3.79 -0.84 9.22
C GLU A 184 4.00 -2.28 9.72
N GLY A 185 5.12 -2.91 9.38
CA GLY A 185 5.43 -4.27 9.83
C GLY A 185 5.71 -4.31 11.34
N ALA A 186 6.43 -3.32 11.88
CA ALA A 186 6.57 -3.14 13.32
C ALA A 186 5.21 -2.97 14.01
N SER A 187 4.33 -2.13 13.45
CA SER A 187 2.95 -1.94 13.92
C SER A 187 2.14 -3.24 13.92
N LEU A 188 2.26 -4.08 12.90
CA LEU A 188 1.61 -5.40 12.87
C LEU A 188 2.16 -6.31 13.96
N LEU A 189 3.48 -6.42 14.06
CA LEU A 189 4.15 -7.32 14.99
C LEU A 189 3.83 -6.99 16.45
N VAL A 190 3.78 -5.72 16.85
CA VAL A 190 3.37 -5.37 18.23
C VAL A 190 1.91 -5.74 18.50
N ARG A 191 1.02 -5.62 17.51
CA ARG A 191 -0.39 -6.02 17.67
C ARG A 191 -0.52 -7.53 17.83
N VAL A 192 0.17 -8.30 17.01
CA VAL A 192 0.19 -9.76 17.15
C VAL A 192 0.85 -10.19 18.45
N HIS A 193 1.91 -9.52 18.90
CA HIS A 193 2.51 -9.74 20.22
C HIS A 193 1.50 -9.54 21.35
N LEU A 194 0.77 -8.43 21.36
CA LEU A 194 -0.21 -8.13 22.42
C LEU A 194 -1.35 -9.16 22.49
N GLU A 195 -1.76 -9.73 21.36
CA GLU A 195 -2.84 -10.72 21.31
C GLU A 195 -2.36 -12.16 21.57
N THR A 196 -1.06 -12.46 21.39
CA THR A 196 -0.52 -13.82 21.52
C THR A 196 0.39 -14.03 22.73
N GLY A 197 1.01 -12.96 23.24
CA GLY A 197 2.06 -13.03 24.26
C GLY A 197 3.39 -13.62 23.77
N ASP A 198 3.58 -13.81 22.45
CA ASP A 198 4.81 -14.37 21.90
C ASP A 198 5.87 -13.27 21.70
N ASP A 199 6.96 -13.35 22.48
CA ASP A 199 8.04 -12.36 22.50
C ASP A 199 8.85 -12.30 21.19
N ARG A 200 8.78 -13.33 20.33
CA ARG A 200 9.45 -13.31 19.02
C ARG A 200 8.96 -12.14 18.16
N TYR A 201 7.68 -11.80 18.26
CA TYR A 201 7.12 -10.67 17.54
C TYR A 201 7.56 -9.32 18.13
N ALA A 202 7.67 -9.22 19.45
CA ALA A 202 8.18 -8.01 20.11
C ALA A 202 9.64 -7.74 19.71
N GLU A 203 10.50 -8.76 19.71
CA GLU A 203 11.89 -8.64 19.28
C GLU A 203 11.97 -8.25 17.79
N ALA A 204 11.20 -8.93 16.93
CA ALA A 204 11.16 -8.60 15.50
C ALA A 204 10.67 -7.16 15.25
N ALA A 205 9.71 -6.66 16.05
CA ALA A 205 9.21 -5.30 15.93
C ALA A 205 10.28 -4.25 16.28
N ARG A 206 11.07 -4.46 17.34
CA ARG A 206 12.21 -3.57 17.67
C ARG A 206 13.27 -3.61 16.57
N ARG A 207 13.57 -4.81 16.06
CA ARG A 207 14.54 -4.99 14.96
C ARG A 207 14.11 -4.27 13.69
N ALA A 208 12.82 -4.27 13.35
CA ALA A 208 12.27 -3.57 12.20
C ALA A 208 12.54 -2.05 12.20
N LEU A 209 12.85 -1.45 13.36
CA LEU A 209 13.19 -0.03 13.45
C LEU A 209 14.67 0.28 13.13
N ARG A 210 15.54 -0.72 13.07
CA ARG A 210 16.98 -0.53 12.82
C ARG A 210 17.24 0.12 11.46
N PRO A 211 16.64 -0.33 10.34
CA PRO A 211 16.88 0.32 9.04
C PRO A 211 16.38 1.77 8.98
N LEU A 212 15.43 2.16 9.83
CA LEU A 212 14.93 3.54 9.93
C LEU A 212 15.93 4.50 10.60
N ALA A 213 17.02 3.99 11.19
CA ALA A 213 18.11 4.80 11.73
C ALA A 213 19.31 4.90 10.78
N VAL A 214 19.38 4.02 9.77
CA VAL A 214 20.50 3.94 8.83
C VAL A 214 20.22 4.84 7.62
N PRO A 215 21.17 5.70 7.20
CA PRO A 215 21.00 6.53 6.01
C PRO A 215 20.70 5.72 4.75
N SER A 216 19.86 6.25 3.86
CA SER A 216 19.56 5.62 2.56
C SER A 216 20.81 5.39 1.72
N SER A 217 21.78 6.30 1.76
CA SER A 217 23.09 6.17 1.11
C SER A 217 23.92 5.00 1.62
N GLU A 218 23.63 4.49 2.82
CA GLU A 218 24.29 3.35 3.43
C GLU A 218 23.48 2.05 3.27
N GLY A 219 22.29 2.10 2.66
CA GLY A 219 21.41 0.94 2.48
C GLY A 219 20.27 0.83 3.49
N GLY A 220 20.08 1.87 4.32
CA GLY A 220 18.93 2.01 5.21
C GLY A 220 17.75 2.75 4.58
N ALA A 221 16.90 3.30 5.42
CA ALA A 221 15.68 4.01 5.04
C ALA A 221 15.50 5.34 5.79
N SER A 222 16.60 6.02 6.11
CA SER A 222 16.60 7.35 6.73
C SER A 222 17.21 8.40 5.78
N ALA A 223 16.60 9.58 5.69
CA ALA A 223 17.15 10.70 4.95
C ALA A 223 17.02 12.01 5.72
N SER A 224 18.05 12.84 5.66
CA SER A 224 18.05 14.14 6.35
C SER A 224 17.20 15.17 5.63
N LEU A 225 16.33 15.84 6.38
CA LEU A 225 15.54 16.98 5.95
C LEU A 225 15.81 18.15 6.93
N GLU A 226 15.46 19.38 6.57
CA GLU A 226 15.67 20.54 7.45
C GLU A 226 15.10 20.27 8.86
N GLY A 227 15.94 20.41 9.89
CA GLY A 227 15.57 20.13 11.29
C GLY A 227 15.82 18.69 11.79
N GLY A 228 16.09 17.70 10.92
CA GLY A 228 16.37 16.34 11.35
C GLY A 228 16.35 15.30 10.23
N SER A 229 15.71 14.15 10.47
CA SER A 229 15.59 13.08 9.46
C SER A 229 14.18 12.52 9.40
N LEU A 230 13.78 12.04 8.22
CA LEU A 230 12.54 11.32 8.00
C LEU A 230 12.80 9.93 7.40
N PRO A 231 11.93 8.95 7.69
CA PRO A 231 11.97 7.67 6.99
C PRO A 231 11.64 7.77 5.50
N GLU A 232 12.34 7.00 4.67
CA GLU A 232 12.14 6.92 3.22
C GLU A 232 11.31 5.69 2.82
N GLU A 233 10.15 5.88 2.17
CA GLU A 233 9.40 4.76 1.55
C GLU A 233 10.25 4.06 0.48
N TYR A 234 10.94 4.87 -0.32
CA TYR A 234 11.84 4.47 -1.38
C TYR A 234 13.18 5.18 -1.14
N PRO A 235 14.23 4.48 -0.68
CA PRO A 235 15.52 5.09 -0.32
C PRO A 235 16.32 5.49 -1.57
N THR A 236 15.85 6.49 -2.32
CA THR A 236 16.50 6.97 -3.54
C THR A 236 17.61 7.97 -3.23
N GLU A 237 18.49 8.18 -4.22
CA GLU A 237 19.44 9.29 -4.24
C GLU A 237 19.11 10.21 -5.45
N PRO A 238 18.79 11.51 -5.24
CA PRO A 238 18.52 12.15 -3.94
C PRO A 238 17.27 11.58 -3.25
N PRO A 239 17.09 11.83 -1.93
CA PRO A 239 15.93 11.33 -1.19
C PRO A 239 14.59 11.75 -1.80
N SER A 240 13.63 10.84 -1.77
CA SER A 240 12.31 10.99 -2.38
C SER A 240 11.31 11.68 -1.45
N PHE A 241 11.39 11.45 -0.14
CA PHE A 241 10.46 11.97 0.86
C PHE A 241 8.99 11.76 0.46
N VAL A 242 8.61 10.52 0.13
CA VAL A 242 7.21 10.14 -0.10
C VAL A 242 6.41 10.30 1.19
N LEU A 243 5.40 11.19 1.16
CA LEU A 243 4.74 11.67 2.38
C LEU A 243 4.04 10.55 3.16
N ASN A 244 3.22 9.75 2.47
CA ASN A 244 2.43 8.72 3.13
C ASN A 244 3.33 7.66 3.80
N GLY A 245 4.40 7.24 3.13
CA GLY A 245 5.28 6.21 3.64
C GLY A 245 6.13 6.68 4.81
N ALA A 246 6.58 7.94 4.79
CA ALA A 246 7.23 8.56 5.96
C ALA A 246 6.30 8.55 7.19
N ILE A 247 5.04 8.95 7.03
CA ILE A 247 4.07 8.98 8.14
C ILE A 247 3.79 7.57 8.70
N PHE A 248 3.56 6.58 7.82
CA PHE A 248 3.37 5.20 8.27
C PHE A 248 4.61 4.64 9.00
N ALA A 249 5.81 4.99 8.54
CA ALA A 249 7.05 4.62 9.21
C ALA A 249 7.16 5.23 10.62
N LEU A 250 6.80 6.51 10.78
CA LEU A 250 6.73 7.19 12.07
C LEU A 250 5.73 6.52 13.03
N TRP A 251 4.57 6.07 12.54
CA TRP A 251 3.61 5.35 13.38
C TRP A 251 4.16 4.01 13.88
N GLY A 252 5.01 3.32 13.11
CA GLY A 252 5.70 2.12 13.58
C GLY A 252 6.63 2.39 14.76
N LEU A 253 7.39 3.50 14.72
CA LEU A 253 8.22 3.95 15.84
C LEU A 253 7.37 4.22 17.09
N ARG A 254 6.25 4.93 16.94
CA ARG A 254 5.30 5.18 18.04
C ARG A 254 4.77 3.86 18.61
N ASP A 255 4.32 2.96 17.75
CA ASP A 255 3.66 1.73 18.18
C ASP A 255 4.60 0.83 18.97
N VAL A 256 5.86 0.70 18.55
CA VAL A 256 6.91 0.01 19.33
C VAL A 256 7.18 0.74 20.65
N GLY A 257 7.31 2.06 20.61
CA GLY A 257 7.55 2.88 21.81
C GLY A 257 6.48 2.69 22.88
N ILE A 258 5.21 2.74 22.49
CA ILE A 258 4.08 2.58 23.41
C ILE A 258 3.90 1.13 23.85
N ALA A 259 3.88 0.18 22.91
CA ALA A 259 3.54 -1.21 23.23
C ALA A 259 4.63 -1.94 24.02
N LEU A 260 5.90 -1.63 23.72
CA LEU A 260 7.06 -2.34 24.27
C LEU A 260 7.88 -1.48 25.25
N GLY A 261 7.43 -0.27 25.58
CA GLY A 261 8.16 0.65 26.48
C GLY A 261 9.52 1.04 25.93
N ASP A 262 9.61 1.31 24.63
CA ASP A 262 10.85 1.71 23.95
C ASP A 262 10.97 3.24 23.89
N ASP A 263 11.68 3.82 24.86
CA ASP A 263 11.82 5.27 24.95
C ASP A 263 12.59 5.89 23.77
N ASP A 264 13.54 5.16 23.18
CA ASP A 264 14.28 5.60 21.99
C ASP A 264 13.36 5.66 20.76
N ALA A 265 12.58 4.60 20.52
CA ALA A 265 11.61 4.59 19.43
C ALA A 265 10.58 5.73 19.58
N LEU A 266 10.13 5.99 20.81
CA LEU A 266 9.18 7.07 21.09
C LEU A 266 9.79 8.47 20.93
N ALA A 267 11.07 8.65 21.28
CA ALA A 267 11.81 9.88 21.03
C ALA A 267 11.97 10.13 19.51
N ARG A 268 12.44 9.12 18.76
CA ARG A 268 12.58 9.19 17.30
C ARG A 268 11.24 9.46 16.59
N PHE A 269 10.14 8.92 17.10
CA PHE A 269 8.80 9.27 16.62
C PHE A 269 8.51 10.77 16.81
N ARG A 270 8.72 11.31 18.01
CA ARG A 270 8.46 12.72 18.32
C ARG A 270 9.31 13.65 17.47
N ASP A 271 10.61 13.37 17.37
CA ASP A 271 11.55 14.14 16.56
C ASP A 271 11.14 14.11 15.08
N GLY A 272 10.80 12.94 14.54
CA GLY A 272 10.33 12.81 13.17
C GLY A 272 9.01 13.53 12.90
N VAL A 273 8.09 13.58 13.88
CA VAL A 273 6.86 14.36 13.77
C VAL A 273 7.15 15.87 13.79
N ASP A 274 8.13 16.34 14.57
CA ASP A 274 8.55 17.74 14.59
C ASP A 274 9.16 18.15 13.24
N VAL A 275 10.06 17.33 12.69
CA VAL A 275 10.61 17.51 11.34
C VAL A 275 9.51 17.54 10.29
N LEU A 276 8.54 16.61 10.35
CA LEU A 276 7.40 16.60 9.45
C LEU A 276 6.58 17.89 9.57
N ALA A 277 6.29 18.35 10.79
CA ALA A 277 5.47 19.54 11.04
C ALA A 277 6.15 20.82 10.52
N GLU A 278 7.44 20.98 10.73
CA GLU A 278 8.23 22.11 10.22
C GLU A 278 8.28 22.13 8.69
N ASN A 279 8.31 20.95 8.07
CA ASN A 279 8.48 20.80 6.63
C ASN A 279 7.19 20.52 5.85
N VAL A 280 6.04 20.34 6.49
CA VAL A 280 4.80 19.88 5.82
C VAL A 280 4.37 20.78 4.65
N HIS A 281 4.71 22.07 4.74
CA HIS A 281 4.48 23.06 3.69
C HIS A 281 5.14 22.69 2.35
N ARG A 282 6.23 21.90 2.35
CA ARG A 282 6.93 21.45 1.15
C ARG A 282 6.11 20.51 0.27
N TRP A 283 5.12 19.81 0.86
CA TRP A 283 4.16 18.98 0.15
C TRP A 283 2.89 19.73 -0.25
N ASP A 284 2.78 21.03 0.03
CA ASP A 284 1.63 21.86 -0.35
C ASP A 284 1.95 22.64 -1.64
N THR A 285 1.13 22.51 -2.67
CA THR A 285 1.26 23.32 -3.91
C THR A 285 0.38 24.58 -3.91
N GLY A 286 -0.37 24.83 -2.84
CA GLY A 286 -1.44 25.84 -2.78
C GLY A 286 -2.75 25.42 -3.47
N VAL A 287 -2.72 24.33 -4.25
CA VAL A 287 -3.85 23.80 -5.02
C VAL A 287 -4.16 22.35 -4.67
N TRP A 288 -3.13 21.56 -4.35
CA TRP A 288 -3.20 20.13 -4.05
C TRP A 288 -1.98 19.70 -3.23
N SER A 289 -2.00 18.50 -2.65
CA SER A 289 -0.79 17.93 -2.04
C SER A 289 0.13 17.29 -3.09
N ARG A 290 1.45 17.40 -2.90
CA ARG A 290 2.45 16.57 -3.57
C ARG A 290 2.43 15.15 -2.99
N TYR A 291 2.85 14.18 -3.79
CA TYR A 291 3.08 12.81 -3.33
C TYR A 291 4.43 12.68 -2.62
N ASP A 292 5.43 13.36 -3.16
CA ASP A 292 6.84 13.26 -2.79
C ASP A 292 7.57 14.59 -3.02
N LEU A 293 8.80 14.67 -2.52
CA LEU A 293 9.73 15.78 -2.77
C LEU A 293 10.79 15.44 -3.81
N TYR A 294 10.74 14.26 -4.43
CA TYR A 294 11.71 13.80 -5.41
C TYR A 294 11.75 14.75 -6.63
N PRO A 295 12.95 15.06 -7.18
CA PRO A 295 13.12 16.04 -8.26
C PRO A 295 12.72 15.47 -9.62
N HIS A 296 11.45 15.12 -9.77
CA HIS A 296 10.87 14.72 -11.05
C HIS A 296 10.88 15.88 -12.07
N PRO A 297 10.88 15.59 -13.39
CA PRO A 297 10.74 16.61 -14.42
C PRO A 297 9.45 17.45 -14.32
N VAL A 298 8.41 16.86 -13.72
CA VAL A 298 7.12 17.50 -13.41
C VAL A 298 6.76 17.16 -11.97
N VAL A 299 6.25 18.13 -11.22
CA VAL A 299 5.81 17.92 -9.83
C VAL A 299 4.82 16.76 -9.76
N ASN A 300 5.13 15.77 -8.94
CA ASN A 300 4.26 14.61 -8.72
C ASN A 300 3.17 14.96 -7.70
N VAL A 301 2.05 15.52 -8.16
CA VAL A 301 0.87 15.71 -7.29
C VAL A 301 0.29 14.36 -6.87
N ALA A 302 -0.25 14.28 -5.66
CA ALA A 302 -0.93 13.08 -5.17
C ALA A 302 -2.15 12.75 -6.05
N SER A 303 -2.46 11.46 -6.25
CA SER A 303 -3.77 11.09 -6.81
C SER A 303 -4.87 11.46 -5.81
N THR A 304 -6.14 11.45 -6.24
CA THR A 304 -7.27 11.72 -5.33
C THR A 304 -7.26 10.84 -4.08
N ALA A 305 -6.97 9.54 -4.24
CA ALA A 305 -6.90 8.62 -3.12
C ALA A 305 -5.72 8.93 -2.17
N TYR A 306 -4.54 9.23 -2.71
CA TYR A 306 -3.39 9.60 -1.86
C TYR A 306 -3.57 10.96 -1.19
N HIS A 307 -4.23 11.90 -1.85
CA HIS A 307 -4.54 13.20 -1.24
C HIS A 307 -5.49 13.05 -0.05
N ALA A 308 -6.55 12.25 -0.19
CA ALA A 308 -7.43 11.90 0.92
C ALA A 308 -6.68 11.16 2.04
N LEU A 309 -5.78 10.25 1.68
CA LEU A 309 -4.92 9.57 2.64
C LEU A 309 -4.00 10.55 3.39
N HIS A 310 -3.41 11.54 2.71
CA HIS A 310 -2.58 12.55 3.38
C HIS A 310 -3.37 13.37 4.39
N VAL A 311 -4.60 13.79 4.06
CA VAL A 311 -5.49 14.48 5.02
C VAL A 311 -5.68 13.60 6.25
N LEU A 312 -6.11 12.35 6.05
CA LEU A 312 -6.34 11.40 7.13
C LEU A 312 -5.08 11.16 7.98
N GLN A 313 -3.92 10.99 7.34
CA GLN A 313 -2.65 10.74 8.01
C GLN A 313 -2.17 11.95 8.82
N LEU A 314 -2.35 13.17 8.32
CA LEU A 314 -2.00 14.39 9.04
C LEU A 314 -2.92 14.60 10.25
N GLU A 315 -4.22 14.36 10.11
CA GLU A 315 -5.19 14.42 11.22
C GLU A 315 -4.90 13.36 12.29
N ALA A 316 -4.66 12.11 11.87
CA ALA A 316 -4.29 11.03 12.76
C ALA A 316 -2.96 11.34 13.47
N THR A 317 -1.93 11.77 12.74
CA THR A 317 -0.63 12.12 13.35
C THR A 317 -0.78 13.25 14.36
N ASN A 318 -1.57 14.29 14.05
CA ASN A 318 -1.85 15.36 15.01
C ASN A 318 -2.61 14.88 16.25
N THR A 319 -3.46 13.85 16.11
CA THR A 319 -4.14 13.23 17.26
C THR A 319 -3.14 12.46 18.14
N LEU A 320 -2.19 11.75 17.52
CA LEU A 320 -1.18 10.95 18.21
C LEU A 320 -0.06 11.82 18.83
N ALA A 321 0.24 12.95 18.21
CA ALA A 321 1.34 13.86 18.55
C ALA A 321 0.98 15.30 18.08
N PRO A 322 0.29 16.10 18.91
CA PRO A 322 -0.28 17.39 18.48
C PRO A 322 0.74 18.45 18.06
N ARG A 323 0.66 18.89 16.81
CA ARG A 323 1.42 20.01 16.21
C ARG A 323 0.47 20.82 15.30
N PRO A 324 0.23 22.11 15.57
CA PRO A 324 -0.72 22.93 14.80
C PRO A 324 -0.49 22.90 13.28
N ALA A 325 0.78 22.88 12.85
CA ALA A 325 1.14 22.83 11.43
C ALA A 325 0.54 21.61 10.69
N LEU A 326 0.40 20.46 11.37
CA LEU A 326 -0.17 19.25 10.78
C LEU A 326 -1.69 19.39 10.58
N SER A 327 -2.41 19.85 11.60
CA SER A 327 -3.86 20.11 11.49
C SER A 327 -4.17 21.21 10.46
N ASP A 328 -3.33 22.25 10.41
CA ASP A 328 -3.50 23.34 9.43
C ASP A 328 -3.27 22.84 8.00
N ALA A 329 -2.27 21.99 7.79
CA ALA A 329 -2.01 21.37 6.49
C ALA A 329 -3.15 20.43 6.09
N ALA A 330 -3.64 19.59 7.01
CA ALA A 330 -4.79 18.72 6.78
C ALA A 330 -6.04 19.51 6.36
N ALA A 331 -6.37 20.59 7.09
CA ALA A 331 -7.50 21.45 6.79
C ALA A 331 -7.37 22.12 5.40
N ARG A 332 -6.18 22.61 5.04
CA ARG A 332 -5.93 23.16 3.69
C ARG A 332 -6.12 22.10 2.61
N PHE A 333 -5.55 20.91 2.79
CA PHE A 333 -5.69 19.81 1.84
C PHE A 333 -7.15 19.37 1.70
N ALA A 334 -7.90 19.22 2.80
CA ALA A 334 -9.32 18.92 2.77
C ALA A 334 -10.11 19.97 1.96
N ALA A 335 -9.87 21.26 2.21
CA ALA A 335 -10.51 22.36 1.46
C ALA A 335 -10.16 22.34 -0.03
N TYR A 336 -8.98 21.84 -0.42
CA TYR A 336 -8.64 21.66 -1.84
C TYR A 336 -9.51 20.60 -2.50
N ALA A 337 -9.75 19.49 -1.80
CA ALA A 337 -10.59 18.40 -2.28
C ALA A 337 -12.05 18.81 -2.50
N GLU A 338 -12.55 19.82 -1.78
CA GLU A 338 -13.92 20.35 -1.95
C GLU A 338 -14.10 21.16 -3.24
N SER A 339 -13.04 21.81 -3.73
CA SER A 339 -13.10 22.67 -4.92
C SER A 339 -13.03 21.88 -6.24
N PRO A 340 -14.09 21.91 -7.10
CA PRO A 340 -14.07 21.21 -8.39
C PRO A 340 -12.94 21.68 -9.31
N VAL A 341 -12.62 22.98 -9.26
CA VAL A 341 -11.55 23.59 -10.06
C VAL A 341 -10.19 23.06 -9.63
N LYS A 342 -9.92 22.98 -8.32
CA LYS A 342 -8.66 22.44 -7.80
C LYS A 342 -8.53 20.95 -8.10
N ARG A 343 -9.61 20.17 -7.96
CA ARG A 343 -9.63 18.75 -8.37
C ARG A 343 -9.31 18.56 -9.84
N ALA A 344 -9.90 19.36 -10.73
CA ALA A 344 -9.62 19.29 -12.17
C ALA A 344 -8.15 19.63 -12.47
N ARG A 345 -7.61 20.69 -11.86
CA ARG A 345 -6.19 21.06 -11.99
C ARG A 345 -5.26 19.95 -11.50
N ALA A 346 -5.55 19.34 -10.36
CA ALA A 346 -4.78 18.23 -9.81
C ALA A 346 -4.81 17.00 -10.74
N PHE A 347 -5.97 16.68 -11.32
CA PHE A 347 -6.08 15.60 -12.29
C PHE A 347 -5.23 15.86 -13.53
N THR A 348 -5.30 17.06 -14.11
CA THR A 348 -4.47 17.46 -15.25
C THR A 348 -2.98 17.39 -14.92
N ALA A 349 -2.56 17.94 -13.78
CA ALA A 349 -1.18 17.87 -13.31
C ALA A 349 -0.71 16.41 -13.15
N LYS A 350 -1.55 15.53 -12.61
CA LYS A 350 -1.24 14.10 -12.49
C LYS A 350 -1.13 13.40 -13.84
N ALA A 351 -1.99 13.75 -14.79
CA ALA A 351 -1.92 13.23 -16.16
C ALA A 351 -0.62 13.66 -16.85
N LEU A 352 -0.26 14.96 -16.76
CA LEU A 352 1.01 15.49 -17.25
C LEU A 352 2.21 14.75 -16.63
N PHE A 353 2.20 14.57 -15.32
CA PHE A 353 3.23 13.80 -14.62
C PHE A 353 3.36 12.37 -15.20
N ARG A 354 2.24 11.66 -15.44
CA ARG A 354 2.29 10.29 -15.97
C ARG A 354 2.70 10.20 -17.44
N MET A 355 2.55 11.28 -18.21
CA MET A 355 3.13 11.39 -19.55
C MET A 355 4.63 11.68 -19.50
N ALA A 356 5.10 12.48 -18.55
CA ALA A 356 6.53 12.78 -18.37
C ALA A 356 7.31 11.62 -17.71
N VAL A 357 6.66 10.89 -16.79
CA VAL A 357 7.24 9.77 -16.02
C VAL A 357 6.35 8.52 -16.18
N PRO A 358 6.45 7.80 -17.31
CA PRO A 358 5.62 6.65 -17.62
C PRO A 358 5.95 5.44 -16.73
N ARG A 359 4.93 4.72 -16.27
CA ARG A 359 5.09 3.51 -15.45
C ARG A 359 5.54 2.26 -16.21
N SER A 360 5.58 2.30 -17.54
CA SER A 360 5.95 1.12 -18.34
C SER A 360 6.96 1.48 -19.40
N ARG A 361 7.93 0.58 -19.64
CA ARG A 361 8.91 0.73 -20.71
C ARG A 361 8.26 0.90 -22.09
N ARG A 362 7.10 0.27 -22.31
CA ARG A 362 6.32 0.43 -23.56
C ARG A 362 5.75 1.85 -23.73
N MET A 363 5.27 2.48 -22.67
CA MET A 363 4.82 3.89 -22.75
C MET A 363 6.02 4.84 -22.86
N ALA A 364 7.14 4.55 -22.19
CA ALA A 364 8.38 5.32 -22.33
C ALA A 364 9.00 5.22 -23.73
N THR A 365 8.81 4.11 -24.46
CA THR A 365 9.17 4.01 -25.88
C THR A 365 8.28 4.82 -26.81
N LEU A 366 7.00 5.01 -26.45
CA LEU A 366 6.03 5.79 -27.22
C LEU A 366 6.15 7.30 -26.96
N LEU A 367 6.83 7.68 -25.88
CA LEU A 367 7.03 9.06 -25.45
C LEU A 367 8.54 9.34 -25.44
N PRO A 368 9.15 9.69 -26.59
CA PRO A 368 10.61 9.75 -26.76
C PRO A 368 11.32 10.75 -25.84
N TRP A 369 10.60 11.73 -25.28
CA TRP A 369 11.12 12.67 -24.28
C TRP A 369 11.23 12.09 -22.85
N ALA A 370 10.59 10.94 -22.57
CA ALA A 370 10.64 10.27 -21.26
C ALA A 370 11.91 9.40 -21.07
N ARG A 371 12.84 9.39 -22.04
CA ARG A 371 14.10 8.63 -22.03
C ARG A 371 15.33 9.47 -21.63
N ARG A 372 15.14 10.59 -20.94
CA ARG A 372 16.27 11.41 -20.47
C ARG A 372 16.48 11.25 -18.99
#